data_AF-A0A7S2CNE5-F1
#
_entry.id   AF-A0A7S2CNE5-F1
#
_cell.length_a   1.000
_cell.length_b   1.000
_cell.length_c   1.000
_cell.angle_alpha   90.00
_cell.angle_beta   90.00
_cell.angle_gamma   90.00
#
_symmetry.space_group_name_H-M   'P 1'
#
loop_
_entity.id
_entity.type
_entity.pdbx_description
1 polymer ?
#
loop_
_entity_poly.entity_id
_entity_poly.type
_entity_poly.pdbx_seq_one_letter_code
_entity_poly.pdbx_strand_id
1 'polypeptide(L)'
;MWGCCDCSHEEDDKPQPAVYNYAPGMENRSEELSSLLASTKTPRYGDVTAMSTSEKLHEKARLQELVKGFAKRAVHGVACHLVDVATGRVVPATFEVDRQLKRLRVVPKDPDMPVFSNSISRVREAFSIEAGEAAVPPAVRAALVEEQRRRLVLISFEDMPMVCILEASAAERDRLVTCMKILRLYAQTG
;
A
#
# COMPACT_ATOMS: atom_id res chain seq x y z
N MET A 1 -23.72 9.78 64.48
CA MET A 1 -22.75 9.35 63.46
C MET A 1 -23.40 9.54 62.10
N TRP A 2 -23.15 10.67 61.44
CA TRP A 2 -23.53 10.89 60.04
C TRP A 2 -22.31 10.57 59.18
N GLY A 3 -22.45 9.53 58.35
CA GLY A 3 -21.44 9.15 57.36
C GLY A 3 -21.70 9.87 56.05
N CYS A 4 -20.65 10.50 55.52
CA CYS A 4 -20.62 11.27 54.29
C CYS A 4 -20.94 10.43 53.05
N CYS A 5 -21.67 11.01 52.11
CA CYS A 5 -21.70 10.58 50.70
C CYS A 5 -20.33 10.87 50.07
N ASP A 6 -19.75 9.86 49.43
CA ASP A 6 -18.56 9.99 48.60
C ASP A 6 -18.96 10.15 47.13
N CYS A 7 -18.35 11.14 46.48
CA CYS A 7 -18.63 11.55 45.10
C CYS A 7 -17.77 10.75 44.13
N SER A 8 -18.39 9.97 43.24
CA SER A 8 -17.69 9.36 42.11
C SER A 8 -17.30 10.43 41.09
N HIS A 9 -16.00 10.60 40.87
CA HIS A 9 -15.40 11.42 39.81
C HIS A 9 -15.21 10.51 38.59
N GLU A 10 -15.95 10.75 37.50
CA GLU A 10 -15.71 10.11 36.20
C GLU A 10 -14.58 10.88 35.50
N GLU A 11 -13.39 10.28 35.41
CA GLU A 11 -12.26 10.84 34.65
C GLU A 11 -12.44 10.51 33.16
N ASP A 12 -12.70 11.56 32.38
CA ASP A 12 -12.81 11.58 30.92
C ASP A 12 -11.40 11.47 30.28
N ASP A 13 -10.97 10.24 29.97
CA ASP A 13 -9.69 9.98 29.30
C ASP A 13 -9.81 10.31 27.80
N LYS A 14 -9.54 11.57 27.45
CA LYS A 14 -9.42 12.02 26.06
C LYS A 14 -8.04 11.65 25.51
N PRO A 15 -7.95 10.84 24.44
CA PRO A 15 -6.67 10.54 23.80
C PRO A 15 -6.06 11.81 23.21
N GLN A 16 -4.87 12.16 23.67
CA GLN A 16 -4.11 13.30 23.15
C GLN A 16 -3.71 13.05 21.68
N PRO A 17 -3.89 14.03 20.78
CA PRO A 17 -3.42 13.92 19.41
C PRO A 17 -1.89 13.91 19.40
N ALA A 18 -1.30 12.83 18.89
CA ALA A 18 0.13 12.71 18.70
C ALA A 18 0.65 13.84 17.80
N VAL A 19 1.45 14.74 18.37
CA VAL A 19 2.14 15.82 17.67
C VAL A 19 3.29 15.21 16.87
N TYR A 20 3.04 14.88 15.61
CA TYR A 20 4.09 14.41 14.70
C TYR A 20 4.80 15.60 14.06
N ASN A 21 6.07 15.78 14.43
CA ASN A 21 6.98 16.74 13.82
C ASN A 21 7.17 16.42 12.32
N TYR A 22 6.69 17.33 11.47
CA TYR A 22 6.93 17.35 10.03
C TYR A 22 8.43 17.53 9.77
N ALA A 23 9.14 16.47 9.38
CA ALA A 23 10.54 16.57 8.96
C ALA A 23 10.60 17.02 7.48
N PRO A 24 11.32 18.10 7.15
CA PRO A 24 11.49 18.54 5.76
C PRO A 24 12.47 17.61 5.05
N GLY A 25 12.08 17.02 3.92
CA GLY A 25 12.97 16.11 3.18
C GLY A 25 12.35 15.30 2.04
N MET A 26 11.03 15.35 1.83
CA MET A 26 10.40 14.61 0.72
C MET A 26 10.35 15.38 -0.61
N GLU A 27 10.59 16.70 -0.62
CA GLU A 27 10.41 17.52 -1.83
C GLU A 27 11.44 17.21 -2.92
N ASN A 28 12.72 17.00 -2.57
CA ASN A 28 13.78 16.76 -3.55
C ASN A 28 13.68 15.40 -4.27
N ARG A 29 13.13 14.36 -3.62
CA ARG A 29 13.06 13.00 -4.22
C ARG A 29 11.91 12.84 -5.20
N SER A 30 10.95 13.77 -5.18
CA SER A 30 9.86 13.83 -6.15
C SER A 30 10.36 14.09 -7.57
N GLU A 31 11.45 14.86 -7.73
CA GLU A 31 12.01 15.17 -9.05
C GLU A 31 12.82 14.00 -9.65
N GLU A 32 13.51 13.20 -8.82
CA GLU A 32 14.18 11.99 -9.30
C GLU A 32 13.18 10.93 -9.78
N LEU A 33 12.11 10.75 -8.99
CA LEU A 33 11.00 9.86 -9.35
C LEU A 33 10.33 10.32 -10.65
N SER A 34 10.33 11.64 -10.87
CA SER A 34 9.84 12.29 -12.08
C SER A 34 10.69 11.98 -13.31
N SER A 35 12.01 11.91 -13.19
CA SER A 35 12.91 11.52 -14.28
C SER A 35 12.76 10.03 -14.63
N LEU A 36 12.68 9.17 -13.62
CA LEU A 36 12.58 7.72 -13.81
C LEU A 36 11.25 7.30 -14.46
N LEU A 37 10.14 7.95 -14.09
CA LEU A 37 8.84 7.74 -14.75
C LEU A 37 8.86 8.00 -16.27
N ALA A 38 9.82 8.79 -16.78
CA ALA A 38 9.99 9.00 -18.21
C ALA A 38 10.64 7.80 -18.93
N SER A 39 11.33 6.94 -18.18
CA SER A 39 12.07 5.79 -18.71
C SER A 39 11.43 4.45 -18.35
N THR A 40 10.49 4.42 -17.39
CA THR A 40 9.83 3.19 -16.94
C THR A 40 8.75 2.75 -17.93
N LYS A 41 9.09 1.76 -18.75
CA LYS A 41 8.12 0.98 -19.52
C LYS A 41 7.33 0.06 -18.59
N THR A 42 6.23 0.52 -17.99
CA THR A 42 5.29 -0.40 -17.29
C THR A 42 4.01 -0.62 -18.09
N PRO A 43 3.83 -1.84 -18.65
CA PRO A 43 2.58 -2.32 -19.25
C PRO A 43 1.36 -2.21 -18.33
N ARG A 44 0.13 -1.92 -18.78
CA ARG A 44 -0.59 -2.50 -19.93
C ARG A 44 -0.12 -1.93 -21.29
N TYR A 45 0.95 -2.47 -21.85
CA TYR A 45 1.78 -1.86 -22.92
C TYR A 45 1.29 -2.42 -24.25
N GLY A 46 0.16 -1.91 -24.72
CA GLY A 46 -0.25 -2.06 -26.11
C GLY A 46 0.18 -0.89 -26.99
N ASP A 47 0.36 0.32 -26.43
CA ASP A 47 0.21 1.52 -27.27
C ASP A 47 1.07 2.74 -26.89
N VAL A 48 2.05 2.60 -25.98
CA VAL A 48 2.89 3.77 -25.58
C VAL A 48 3.85 4.21 -26.70
N THR A 49 4.17 3.29 -27.62
CA THR A 49 5.01 3.61 -28.78
C THR A 49 4.30 4.48 -29.81
N ALA A 50 2.96 4.51 -29.82
CA ALA A 50 2.16 5.31 -30.73
C ALA A 50 1.85 6.73 -30.21
N MET A 51 2.09 6.99 -28.92
CA MET A 51 1.77 8.29 -28.32
C MET A 51 2.72 9.40 -28.82
N SER A 52 2.13 10.57 -29.08
CA SER A 52 2.86 11.80 -29.37
C SER A 52 3.72 12.25 -28.17
N THR A 53 4.68 13.14 -28.42
CA THR A 53 5.52 13.71 -27.35
C THR A 53 4.70 14.46 -26.30
N SER A 54 3.67 15.19 -26.72
CA SER A 54 2.77 15.93 -25.83
C SER A 54 1.97 14.98 -24.92
N GLU A 55 1.43 13.89 -25.48
CA GLU A 55 0.67 12.90 -24.69
C GLU A 55 1.56 12.18 -23.68
N LYS A 56 2.80 11.86 -24.05
CA LYS A 56 3.80 11.27 -23.13
C LYS A 56 4.10 12.19 -21.95
N LEU A 57 4.25 13.50 -22.19
CA LEU A 57 4.49 14.48 -21.13
C LEU A 57 3.29 14.60 -20.19
N HIS A 58 2.08 14.62 -20.73
CA HIS A 58 0.86 14.69 -19.93
C HIS A 58 0.66 13.43 -19.08
N GLU A 59 0.85 12.24 -19.67
CA GLU A 59 0.75 10.97 -18.94
C GLU A 59 1.82 10.85 -17.86
N LYS A 60 3.04 11.30 -18.14
CA LYS A 60 4.12 11.39 -17.16
C LYS A 60 3.72 12.26 -15.95
N ALA A 61 3.20 13.47 -16.19
CA ALA A 61 2.76 14.35 -15.11
C ALA A 61 1.63 13.72 -14.27
N ARG A 62 0.68 13.03 -14.94
CA ARG A 62 -0.41 12.31 -14.28
C ARG A 62 0.10 11.19 -13.37
N LEU A 63 1.07 10.39 -13.85
CA LEU A 63 1.69 9.31 -13.06
C LEU A 63 2.51 9.85 -11.89
N GLN A 64 3.22 10.96 -12.07
CA GLN A 64 3.96 11.63 -10.99
C GLN A 64 3.04 12.06 -9.86
N GLU A 65 1.94 12.75 -10.19
CA GLU A 65 0.96 13.20 -9.19
C GLU A 65 0.32 12.01 -8.45
N LEU A 66 0.01 10.95 -9.19
CA LEU A 66 -0.53 9.70 -8.65
C LEU A 66 0.42 9.07 -7.63
N VAL A 67 1.69 8.91 -7.98
CA VAL A 67 2.69 8.27 -7.10
C VAL A 67 3.04 9.16 -5.92
N LYS A 68 3.15 10.47 -6.13
CA LYS A 68 3.37 11.45 -5.06
C LYS A 68 2.24 11.41 -4.03
N GLY A 69 0.99 11.43 -4.50
CA GLY A 69 -0.19 11.33 -3.65
C GLY A 69 -0.25 10.00 -2.89
N PHE A 70 0.10 8.89 -3.54
CA PHE A 70 0.20 7.58 -2.90
C PHE A 70 1.31 7.54 -1.83
N ALA A 71 2.54 7.92 -2.19
CA ALA A 71 3.70 7.90 -1.31
C ALA A 71 3.46 8.72 -0.04
N LYS A 72 2.87 9.91 -0.19
CA LYS A 72 2.49 10.75 0.96
C LYS A 72 1.56 10.01 1.92
N ARG A 73 0.52 9.33 1.43
CA ARG A 73 -0.39 8.56 2.31
C ARG A 73 0.30 7.32 2.88
N ALA A 74 0.99 6.56 2.06
CA ALA A 74 1.65 5.32 2.46
C ALA A 74 2.72 5.55 3.55
N VAL A 75 3.44 6.68 3.52
CA VAL A 75 4.40 7.01 4.59
C VAL A 75 3.74 7.26 5.95
N HIS A 76 2.47 7.68 5.97
CA HIS A 76 1.70 7.89 7.21
C HIS A 76 0.91 6.64 7.63
N GLY A 77 0.97 5.56 6.85
CA GLY A 77 0.14 4.39 7.03
C GLY A 77 -1.23 4.56 6.36
N VAL A 78 -1.66 3.52 5.66
CA VAL A 78 -2.99 3.41 5.04
C VAL A 78 -3.71 2.22 5.62
N ALA A 79 -4.92 2.45 6.11
CA ALA A 79 -5.77 1.39 6.65
C ALA A 79 -6.19 0.41 5.55
N CYS A 80 -6.02 -0.87 5.82
CA CYS A 80 -6.35 -1.96 4.91
C CYS A 80 -6.78 -3.19 5.71
N HIS A 81 -6.97 -4.32 5.03
CA HIS A 81 -6.98 -5.62 5.70
C HIS A 81 -5.90 -6.52 5.13
N LEU A 82 -5.25 -7.30 5.98
CA LEU A 82 -4.32 -8.35 5.59
C LEU A 82 -5.08 -9.67 5.51
N VAL A 83 -4.84 -10.43 4.44
CA VAL A 83 -5.39 -11.77 4.27
C VAL A 83 -4.29 -12.79 4.50
N ASP A 84 -4.51 -13.66 5.47
CA ASP A 84 -3.65 -14.81 5.72
C ASP A 84 -3.71 -15.77 4.55
N VAL A 85 -2.55 -16.05 3.95
CA VAL A 85 -2.45 -16.85 2.73
C VAL A 85 -2.82 -18.31 2.94
N ALA A 86 -2.56 -18.86 4.14
CA ALA A 86 -2.78 -20.26 4.45
C ALA A 86 -4.24 -20.56 4.81
N THR A 87 -4.89 -19.63 5.51
CA THR A 87 -6.22 -19.83 6.10
C THR A 87 -7.31 -19.02 5.40
N GLY A 88 -6.94 -17.97 4.65
CA GLY A 88 -7.88 -17.00 4.10
C GLY A 88 -8.47 -16.03 5.15
N ARG A 89 -8.01 -16.09 6.41
CA ARG A 89 -8.47 -15.20 7.47
C ARG A 89 -8.15 -13.74 7.13
N VAL A 90 -9.12 -12.86 7.31
CA VAL A 90 -8.98 -11.42 7.05
C VAL A 90 -8.86 -10.69 8.38
N VAL A 91 -7.80 -9.90 8.57
CA VAL A 91 -7.59 -9.08 9.76
C VAL A 91 -7.39 -7.61 9.39
N PRO A 92 -7.91 -6.65 10.18
CA PRO A 92 -7.59 -5.25 10.00
C PRO A 92 -6.07 -5.01 10.10
N ALA A 93 -5.53 -4.15 9.24
CA ALA A 93 -4.11 -3.86 9.19
C ALA A 93 -3.86 -2.41 8.74
N THR A 94 -2.60 -2.00 8.81
CA THR A 94 -2.12 -0.76 8.20
C THR A 94 -0.88 -1.08 7.40
N PHE A 95 -0.87 -0.74 6.11
CA PHE A 95 0.35 -0.81 5.32
C PHE A 95 1.02 0.56 5.28
N GLU A 96 2.35 0.56 5.29
CA GLU A 96 3.15 1.76 5.20
C GLU A 96 4.35 1.53 4.29
N VAL A 97 4.81 2.60 3.66
CA VAL A 97 6.06 2.63 2.90
C VAL A 97 7.02 3.55 3.62
N ASP A 98 8.29 3.16 3.74
CA ASP A 98 9.27 4.03 4.39
C ASP A 98 9.49 5.34 3.62
N ARG A 99 10.05 6.35 4.31
CA ARG A 99 10.32 7.66 3.70
C ARG A 99 11.28 7.60 2.51
N GLN A 100 12.03 6.50 2.39
CA GLN A 100 12.96 6.27 1.30
C GLN A 100 12.32 5.56 0.10
N LEU A 101 11.07 5.13 0.21
CA LEU A 101 10.34 4.36 -0.79
C LEU A 101 11.03 3.04 -1.15
N LYS A 102 11.78 2.49 -0.20
CA LYS A 102 12.56 1.25 -0.35
C LYS A 102 11.92 0.08 0.37
N ARG A 103 11.06 0.30 1.36
CA ARG A 103 10.49 -0.77 2.19
C ARG A 103 8.97 -0.67 2.31
N LEU A 104 8.29 -1.78 2.07
CA LEU A 104 6.87 -1.97 2.36
C LEU A 104 6.74 -2.71 3.69
N ARG A 105 5.91 -2.21 4.58
CA ARG A 105 5.56 -2.84 5.85
C ARG A 105 4.04 -2.96 5.97
N VAL A 106 3.54 -4.09 6.47
CA VAL A 106 2.12 -4.30 6.75
C VAL A 106 2.01 -4.74 8.20
N VAL A 107 1.26 -3.97 8.98
CA VAL A 107 1.11 -4.14 10.43
C VAL A 107 -0.32 -4.61 10.71
N PRO A 108 -0.51 -5.90 11.02
CA PRO A 108 -1.81 -6.39 11.47
C PRO A 108 -2.19 -5.75 12.81
N LYS A 109 -3.49 -5.52 13.03
CA LYS A 109 -4.01 -5.18 14.37
C LYS A 109 -4.11 -6.40 15.29
N ASP A 110 -4.07 -7.58 14.70
CA ASP A 110 -4.11 -8.86 15.41
C ASP A 110 -2.70 -9.25 15.87
N PRO A 111 -2.45 -9.41 17.19
CA PRO A 111 -1.12 -9.71 17.72
C PRO A 111 -0.61 -11.11 17.36
N ASP A 112 -1.50 -12.03 17.00
CA ASP A 112 -1.12 -13.39 16.60
C ASP A 112 -0.62 -13.45 15.15
N MET A 113 -0.78 -12.35 14.40
CA MET A 113 -0.33 -12.26 13.02
C MET A 113 0.97 -11.45 12.92
N PRO A 114 2.04 -12.02 12.32
CA PRO A 114 3.32 -11.33 12.28
C PRO A 114 3.28 -10.11 11.37
N VAL A 115 4.05 -9.09 11.75
CA VAL A 115 4.29 -7.93 10.90
C VAL A 115 5.06 -8.36 9.65
N PHE A 116 4.53 -8.01 8.48
CA PHE A 116 5.22 -8.18 7.22
C PHE A 116 6.11 -6.97 6.94
N SER A 117 7.36 -7.19 6.52
CA SER A 117 8.27 -6.10 6.13
C SER A 117 9.27 -6.60 5.09
N ASN A 118 9.30 -5.96 3.92
CA ASN A 118 10.23 -6.35 2.85
C ASN A 118 10.63 -5.18 1.96
N SER A 119 11.75 -5.35 1.24
CA SER A 119 12.21 -4.38 0.24
C SER A 119 11.28 -4.34 -0.95
N ILE A 120 10.92 -3.14 -1.39
CA ILE A 120 10.14 -2.89 -2.60
C ILE A 120 10.93 -3.31 -3.85
N SER A 121 12.27 -3.24 -3.82
CA SER A 121 13.12 -3.70 -4.93
C SER A 121 12.99 -5.20 -5.23
N ARG A 122 12.57 -6.00 -4.23
CA ARG A 122 12.36 -7.45 -4.33
C ARG A 122 10.93 -7.84 -4.69
N VAL A 123 10.04 -6.87 -4.92
CA VAL A 123 8.70 -7.14 -5.44
C VAL A 123 8.87 -7.72 -6.84
N ARG A 124 8.42 -8.95 -7.04
CA ARG A 124 8.41 -9.58 -8.37
C ARG A 124 7.24 -9.05 -9.18
N GLU A 125 6.06 -8.98 -8.57
CA GLU A 125 4.86 -8.46 -9.21
C GLU A 125 3.82 -7.99 -8.19
N ALA A 126 3.02 -6.99 -8.58
CA ALA A 126 1.80 -6.61 -7.91
C ALA A 126 0.64 -6.71 -8.90
N PHE A 127 -0.43 -7.42 -8.54
CA PHE A 127 -1.56 -7.68 -9.45
C PHE A 127 -2.89 -7.82 -8.71
N SER A 128 -3.98 -7.61 -9.45
CA SER A 128 -5.34 -7.91 -9.02
C SER A 128 -5.69 -9.37 -9.32
N ILE A 129 -6.74 -9.88 -8.70
CA ILE A 129 -7.23 -11.24 -9.00
C ILE A 129 -7.55 -11.45 -10.49
N GLU A 130 -8.11 -10.43 -11.16
CA GLU A 130 -8.45 -10.46 -12.59
C GLU A 130 -7.23 -10.64 -13.49
N ALA A 131 -6.08 -10.09 -13.06
CA ALA A 131 -4.83 -10.16 -13.82
C ALA A 131 -3.99 -11.41 -13.51
N GLY A 132 -4.33 -12.16 -12.46
CA GLY A 132 -3.49 -13.24 -11.94
C GLY A 132 -4.27 -14.31 -11.21
N GLU A 133 -5.43 -14.71 -11.75
CA GLU A 133 -6.33 -15.64 -11.07
C GLU A 133 -5.62 -16.94 -10.67
N ALA A 134 -4.79 -17.51 -11.55
CA ALA A 134 -4.04 -18.73 -11.25
C ALA A 134 -3.04 -18.58 -10.09
N ALA A 135 -2.58 -17.37 -9.79
CA ALA A 135 -1.63 -17.10 -8.72
C ALA A 135 -2.31 -16.88 -7.35
N VAL A 136 -3.65 -16.81 -7.30
CA VAL A 136 -4.37 -16.65 -6.02
C VAL A 136 -4.39 -17.97 -5.25
N PRO A 137 -3.87 -18.00 -4.01
CA PRO A 137 -3.88 -19.19 -3.16
C PRO A 137 -5.29 -19.77 -3.00
N PRO A 138 -5.46 -21.11 -3.04
CA PRO A 138 -6.79 -21.72 -2.95
C PRO A 138 -7.58 -21.33 -1.69
N ALA A 139 -6.91 -21.24 -0.53
CA ALA A 139 -7.54 -20.83 0.73
C ALA A 139 -8.08 -19.39 0.65
N VAL A 140 -7.29 -18.46 0.12
CA VAL A 140 -7.71 -17.06 -0.11
C VAL A 140 -8.89 -17.00 -1.07
N ARG A 141 -8.84 -17.75 -2.17
CA ARG A 141 -9.93 -17.80 -3.15
C ARG A 141 -11.22 -18.31 -2.52
N ALA A 142 -11.16 -19.41 -1.78
CA ALA A 142 -12.33 -20.01 -1.16
C ALA A 142 -12.94 -19.14 -0.05
N ALA A 143 -12.10 -18.44 0.73
CA ALA A 143 -12.54 -17.66 1.87
C ALA A 143 -13.14 -16.29 1.50
N LEU A 144 -12.66 -15.65 0.43
CA LEU A 144 -13.09 -14.30 0.08
C LEU A 144 -14.36 -14.28 -0.77
N VAL A 145 -15.31 -13.41 -0.38
CA VAL A 145 -16.50 -13.10 -1.18
C VAL A 145 -16.14 -12.23 -2.39
N GLU A 146 -17.02 -12.14 -3.38
CA GLU A 146 -16.78 -11.41 -4.63
C GLU A 146 -16.34 -9.95 -4.40
N GLU A 147 -17.01 -9.24 -3.50
CA GLU A 147 -16.68 -7.84 -3.20
C GLU A 147 -15.28 -7.68 -2.57
N GLN A 148 -14.84 -8.66 -1.77
CA GLN A 148 -13.46 -8.66 -1.27
C GLN A 148 -12.48 -8.96 -2.41
N ARG A 149 -12.78 -9.93 -3.27
CA ARG A 149 -11.93 -10.27 -4.43
C ARG A 149 -11.70 -9.08 -5.35
N ARG A 150 -12.72 -8.23 -5.58
CA ARG A 150 -12.62 -7.00 -6.39
C ARG A 150 -11.63 -5.97 -5.84
N ARG A 151 -11.38 -6.00 -4.53
CA ARG A 151 -10.49 -5.09 -3.79
C ARG A 151 -9.16 -5.72 -3.39
N LEU A 152 -8.91 -6.97 -3.77
CA LEU A 152 -7.71 -7.73 -3.42
C LEU A 152 -6.51 -7.32 -4.28
N VAL A 153 -5.39 -7.03 -3.62
CA VAL A 153 -4.05 -6.88 -4.19
C VAL A 153 -3.20 -8.04 -3.73
N LEU A 154 -2.54 -8.70 -4.68
CA LEU A 154 -1.49 -9.68 -4.41
C LEU A 154 -0.14 -9.05 -4.76
N ILE A 155 0.81 -9.11 -3.83
CA ILE A 155 2.19 -8.66 -4.06
C ILE A 155 3.10 -9.86 -3.82
N SER A 156 3.73 -10.34 -4.89
CA SER A 156 4.71 -11.43 -4.84
C SER A 156 6.12 -10.86 -4.72
N PHE A 157 6.97 -11.58 -4.01
CA PHE A 157 8.38 -11.25 -3.82
C PHE A 157 9.26 -12.38 -4.37
N GLU A 158 10.52 -12.08 -4.62
CA GLU A 158 11.47 -13.07 -5.18
C GLU A 158 11.70 -14.24 -4.21
N ASP A 159 11.93 -13.95 -2.93
CA ASP A 159 12.38 -14.95 -1.94
C ASP A 159 11.53 -14.96 -0.67
N MET A 160 10.33 -14.36 -0.73
CA MET A 160 9.41 -14.29 0.40
C MET A 160 8.00 -14.67 -0.03
N PRO A 161 7.17 -15.18 0.89
CA PRO A 161 5.76 -15.41 0.63
C PRO A 161 5.08 -14.14 0.12
N MET A 162 4.09 -14.31 -0.75
CA MET A 162 3.27 -13.20 -1.19
C MET A 162 2.46 -12.61 -0.03
N VAL A 163 2.16 -11.32 -0.12
CA VAL A 163 1.23 -10.64 0.79
C VAL A 163 -0.07 -10.33 0.05
N CYS A 164 -1.19 -10.57 0.72
CA CYS A 164 -2.54 -10.35 0.19
C CYS A 164 -3.21 -9.22 0.97
N ILE A 165 -3.50 -8.10 0.32
CA ILE A 165 -4.04 -6.88 0.94
C ILE A 165 -5.43 -6.59 0.35
N LEU A 166 -6.42 -6.35 1.21
CA LEU A 166 -7.73 -5.83 0.80
C LEU A 166 -7.78 -4.32 1.03
N GLU A 167 -7.94 -3.59 -0.07
CA GLU A 167 -8.08 -2.14 -0.09
C GLU A 167 -9.51 -1.69 0.21
N ALA A 168 -9.72 -0.42 0.53
CA ALA A 168 -11.05 0.12 0.80
C ALA A 168 -12.00 0.05 -0.41
N SER A 169 -11.47 0.09 -1.64
CA SER A 169 -12.25 0.04 -2.88
C SER A 169 -11.43 -0.55 -4.03
N ALA A 170 -12.10 -0.94 -5.13
CA ALA A 170 -11.40 -1.40 -6.34
C ALA A 170 -10.49 -0.31 -6.94
N ALA A 171 -10.88 0.96 -6.82
CA ALA A 171 -10.07 2.09 -7.26
C ALA A 171 -8.78 2.24 -6.43
N GLU A 172 -8.83 2.03 -5.10
CA GLU A 172 -7.62 2.02 -4.27
C GLU A 172 -6.74 0.79 -4.58
N ARG A 173 -7.35 -0.37 -4.84
CA ARG A 173 -6.64 -1.56 -5.34
C ARG A 173 -5.83 -1.26 -6.60
N ASP A 174 -6.44 -0.61 -7.59
CA ASP A 174 -5.76 -0.28 -8.85
C ASP A 174 -4.67 0.78 -8.66
N ARG A 175 -4.89 1.74 -7.75
CA ARG A 175 -3.87 2.71 -7.33
C ARG A 175 -2.69 2.02 -6.68
N LEU A 176 -2.90 1.12 -5.72
CA LEU A 176 -1.83 0.39 -5.04
C LEU A 176 -1.03 -0.46 -6.04
N VAL A 177 -1.70 -1.22 -6.92
CA VAL A 177 -1.03 -2.03 -7.95
C VAL A 177 -0.15 -1.16 -8.85
N THR A 178 -0.69 -0.06 -9.38
CA THR A 178 0.04 0.86 -10.25
C THR A 178 1.23 1.49 -9.54
N CYS A 179 1.03 2.00 -8.31
CA CYS A 179 2.09 2.61 -7.53
C CYS A 179 3.19 1.61 -7.18
N MET A 180 2.82 0.39 -6.77
CA MET A 180 3.82 -0.62 -6.38
C MET A 180 4.71 -1.00 -7.57
N LYS A 181 4.16 -1.09 -8.78
CA LYS A 181 4.94 -1.33 -10.00
C LYS A 181 5.95 -0.22 -10.28
N ILE A 182 5.53 1.04 -10.13
CA ILE A 182 6.42 2.20 -10.31
C ILE A 182 7.49 2.25 -9.22
N LEU A 183 7.09 2.10 -7.96
CA LEU A 183 8.00 2.15 -6.81
C LEU A 183 9.04 1.04 -6.85
N ARG A 184 8.68 -0.15 -7.32
CA ARG A 184 9.64 -1.23 -7.60
C ARG A 184 10.76 -0.77 -8.53
N LEU A 185 10.43 -0.11 -9.63
CA LEU A 185 11.42 0.36 -10.60
C LEU A 185 12.31 1.47 -10.01
N TYR A 186 11.72 2.35 -9.20
CA TYR A 186 12.49 3.34 -8.44
C TYR A 186 13.47 2.67 -7.47
N ALA A 187 13.00 1.70 -6.69
CA ALA A 187 13.82 1.00 -5.70
C ALA A 187 14.94 0.13 -6.31
N GLN A 188 14.90 -0.15 -7.61
CA GLN A 188 15.93 -0.90 -8.34
C GLN A 188 16.99 0.01 -8.98
N THR A 189 16.72 1.31 -9.09
CA THR A 189 17.58 2.26 -9.82
C THR A 189 18.45 3.15 -8.92
N GLY A 190 18.33 3.03 -7.59
CA GLY A 190 19.18 3.76 -6.62
C GLY A 190 19.30 3.09 -5.26
#